data_AF-A0A1Y4DLG2-F1
#
_entry.id   AF-A0A1Y4DLG2-F1
#
_cell.length_a   1.000
_cell.length_b   1.000
_cell.length_c   1.000
_cell.angle_alpha   90.00
_cell.angle_beta   90.00
_cell.angle_gamma   90.00
#
_symmetry.space_group_name_H-M   'P 1'
#
loop_
_entity.id
_entity.type
_entity.pdbx_description
1 polymer ?
#
loop_
_entity_poly.entity_id
_entity_poly.type
_entity_poly.pdbx_seq_one_letter_code
_entity_poly.pdbx_strand_id
1 'polypeptide(L)'
;MLINGASLTLGRFLQFTSAPWYLLAMAYWYAAAPLLARLGWKRGMALALVLSYASGFVDLSDGLLAISRSLAFLPWFAAGLYCPVERVVVLKESRSRAVRAALAAAVALAAAIALARVLDEHAYDWFFQMVYGDNPYRALPLDLLGKAVATAIALVFSAAVLRLVPSRRSRLTVLGERTLGIYVGHRLVRAWLTFRTPLYEQPVLLDPLWGTLIVLGLSAVIVAACSVPALTAGLNRILRRRWLPEGGAGRG
;
A
#
# COMPACT_ATOMS: atom_id res chain seq x y z
N MET A 1 21.74 -24.64 1.55
CA MET A 1 22.11 -23.43 0.78
C MET A 1 21.54 -22.21 1.50
N LEU A 2 22.41 -21.30 1.99
CA LEU A 2 21.99 -20.05 2.61
C LEU A 2 21.91 -18.98 1.52
N ILE A 3 20.78 -18.26 1.41
CA ILE A 3 20.64 -17.10 0.54
C ILE A 3 20.48 -15.88 1.45
N ASN A 4 21.40 -14.92 1.36
CA ASN A 4 21.42 -13.71 2.19
C ASN A 4 21.36 -14.02 3.71
N GLY A 5 22.12 -15.02 4.17
CA GLY A 5 22.18 -15.41 5.58
C GLY A 5 21.02 -16.29 6.08
N ALA A 6 20.06 -16.63 5.22
CA ALA A 6 18.86 -17.39 5.58
C ALA A 6 18.82 -18.77 4.89
N SER A 7 18.45 -19.82 5.64
CA SER A 7 18.11 -21.13 5.08
C SER A 7 16.80 -21.05 4.29
N LEU A 8 16.82 -21.63 3.08
CA LEU A 8 15.65 -21.67 2.20
C LEU A 8 14.80 -22.89 2.57
N THR A 9 13.79 -22.67 3.42
CA THR A 9 12.81 -23.69 3.81
C THR A 9 11.46 -23.39 3.16
N LEU A 10 10.62 -24.42 2.96
CA LEU A 10 9.27 -24.23 2.40
C LEU A 10 8.45 -23.25 3.26
N GLY A 11 8.51 -23.36 4.58
CA GLY A 11 7.82 -22.44 5.49
C GLY A 11 8.24 -20.99 5.28
N ARG A 12 9.55 -20.71 5.17
CA ARG A 12 10.05 -19.35 4.92
C ARG A 12 9.71 -18.84 3.51
N PHE A 13 9.65 -19.73 2.51
CA PHE A 13 9.24 -19.36 1.15
C PHE A 13 7.78 -18.87 1.10
N LEU A 14 6.93 -19.40 1.98
CA LEU A 14 5.53 -19.00 2.09
C LEU A 14 5.31 -17.78 3.00
N GLN A 15 6.35 -17.25 3.65
CA GLN A 15 6.28 -16.08 4.52
C GLN A 15 6.60 -14.80 3.74
N PHE A 16 5.60 -13.94 3.62
CA PHE A 16 5.66 -12.65 2.93
C PHE A 16 5.64 -11.51 3.95
N THR A 17 6.66 -11.46 4.82
CA THR A 17 6.83 -10.43 5.87
C THR A 17 7.29 -9.08 5.34
N SER A 18 7.64 -9.01 4.05
CA SER A 18 8.28 -7.86 3.45
C SER A 18 7.57 -7.41 2.19
N ALA A 19 8.08 -6.39 1.49
CA ALA A 19 7.38 -5.70 0.40
C ALA A 19 6.51 -6.58 -0.54
N PRO A 20 6.94 -7.78 -1.01
CA PRO A 20 6.19 -8.58 -1.98
C PRO A 20 4.77 -8.99 -1.56
N TRP A 21 4.42 -8.86 -0.28
CA TRP A 21 3.07 -9.11 0.23
C TRP A 21 1.97 -8.45 -0.62
N TYR A 22 2.23 -7.23 -1.10
CA TYR A 22 1.25 -6.46 -1.89
C TYR A 22 0.95 -7.09 -3.24
N LEU A 23 1.95 -7.67 -3.93
CA LEU A 23 1.72 -8.33 -5.22
C LEU A 23 0.87 -9.59 -5.06
N LEU A 24 1.09 -10.34 -3.98
CA LEU A 24 0.28 -11.50 -3.65
C LEU A 24 -1.15 -11.09 -3.25
N ALA A 25 -1.28 -10.05 -2.44
CA ALA A 25 -2.58 -9.46 -2.09
C ALA A 25 -3.36 -9.00 -3.34
N MET A 26 -2.68 -8.38 -4.31
CA MET A 26 -3.28 -8.01 -5.58
C MET A 26 -3.86 -9.22 -6.31
N ALA A 27 -3.13 -10.34 -6.38
CA ALA A 27 -3.62 -11.56 -7.00
C ALA A 27 -4.91 -12.06 -6.33
N TYR A 28 -4.96 -12.06 -4.99
CA TYR A 28 -6.18 -12.42 -4.25
C TYR A 28 -7.34 -11.47 -4.52
N TRP A 29 -7.09 -10.17 -4.55
CA TRP A 29 -8.14 -9.17 -4.78
C TRP A 29 -8.69 -9.23 -6.21
N TYR A 30 -7.83 -9.43 -7.21
CA TYR A 30 -8.27 -9.68 -8.59
C TYR A 30 -9.07 -10.99 -8.71
N ALA A 31 -8.67 -12.06 -7.99
CA ALA A 31 -9.45 -13.29 -7.92
C ALA A 31 -10.81 -13.10 -7.22
N ALA A 32 -10.89 -12.21 -6.22
CA ALA A 32 -12.13 -11.87 -5.53
C ALA A 32 -13.02 -10.88 -6.32
N ALA A 33 -12.47 -10.15 -7.29
CA ALA A 33 -13.20 -9.11 -8.01
C ALA A 33 -14.49 -9.58 -8.70
N PRO A 34 -14.58 -10.76 -9.36
CA PRO A 34 -15.83 -11.26 -9.93
C PRO A 34 -16.92 -11.50 -8.88
N LEU A 35 -16.55 -12.03 -7.72
CA LEU A 35 -17.47 -12.24 -6.60
C LEU A 35 -17.97 -10.89 -6.05
N LEU A 36 -17.05 -9.96 -5.80
CA LEU A 36 -17.39 -8.62 -5.32
C LEU A 36 -18.29 -7.89 -6.33
N ALA A 37 -18.03 -7.98 -7.62
CA ALA A 37 -18.87 -7.39 -8.65
C ALA A 37 -20.30 -7.94 -8.60
N ARG A 38 -20.48 -9.26 -8.44
CA ARG A 38 -21.80 -9.90 -8.31
C ARG A 38 -22.57 -9.48 -7.05
N LEU A 39 -21.87 -9.26 -5.93
CA LEU A 39 -22.50 -8.85 -4.68
C LEU A 39 -23.02 -7.41 -4.71
N GLY A 40 -22.47 -6.57 -5.58
CA GLY A 40 -22.74 -5.13 -5.61
C GLY A 40 -22.17 -4.39 -4.40
N TRP A 41 -22.20 -3.06 -4.45
CA TRP A 41 -21.44 -2.22 -3.51
C TRP A 41 -21.83 -2.43 -2.04
N LYS A 42 -23.13 -2.57 -1.72
CA LYS A 42 -23.60 -2.70 -0.33
C LYS A 42 -23.10 -4.00 0.31
N ARG A 43 -23.41 -5.14 -0.32
CA ARG A 43 -23.08 -6.47 0.23
C ARG A 43 -21.59 -6.76 0.14
N GLY A 44 -20.94 -6.36 -0.95
CA GLY A 44 -19.51 -6.56 -1.11
C GLY A 44 -18.67 -5.71 -0.16
N MET A 45 -19.05 -4.45 0.09
CA MET A 45 -18.37 -3.63 1.10
C MET A 45 -18.59 -4.18 2.52
N ALA A 46 -19.82 -4.62 2.84
CA ALA A 46 -20.10 -5.25 4.12
C ALA A 46 -19.25 -6.51 4.33
N LEU A 47 -19.17 -7.39 3.32
CA LEU A 47 -18.32 -8.58 3.34
C LEU A 47 -16.83 -8.20 3.54
N ALA A 48 -16.33 -7.23 2.78
CA ALA A 48 -14.95 -6.78 2.87
C ALA A 48 -14.61 -6.23 4.27
N LEU A 49 -15.50 -5.41 4.85
CA LEU A 49 -15.34 -4.88 6.21
C LEU A 49 -15.38 -5.99 7.26
N VAL A 50 -16.32 -6.92 7.16
CA VAL A 50 -16.39 -8.07 8.08
C VAL A 50 -15.10 -8.89 8.01
N LEU A 51 -14.62 -9.21 6.81
CA LEU A 51 -13.37 -9.97 6.64
C LEU A 51 -12.15 -9.20 7.15
N SER A 52 -12.08 -7.89 6.92
CA SER A 52 -11.02 -7.04 7.45
C SER A 52 -11.03 -7.03 8.97
N TYR A 53 -12.17 -6.80 9.61
CA TYR A 53 -12.26 -6.79 11.07
C TYR A 53 -12.03 -8.18 11.67
N ALA A 54 -12.53 -9.23 11.03
CA ALA A 54 -12.34 -10.62 11.44
C ALA A 54 -10.87 -11.04 11.38
N SER A 55 -10.07 -10.50 10.45
CA SER A 55 -8.66 -10.89 10.28
C SER A 55 -7.82 -10.64 11.53
N GLY A 56 -8.16 -9.63 12.34
CA GLY A 56 -7.42 -9.32 13.57
C GLY A 56 -7.68 -10.29 14.72
N PHE A 57 -8.70 -11.15 14.65
CA PHE A 57 -8.96 -12.16 15.68
C PHE A 57 -8.07 -13.40 15.54
N VAL A 58 -7.38 -13.57 14.41
CA VAL A 58 -6.50 -14.70 14.14
C VAL A 58 -5.07 -14.20 14.07
N ASP A 59 -4.14 -14.87 14.76
CA ASP A 59 -2.73 -14.55 14.66
C ASP A 59 -2.16 -15.06 13.32
N LEU A 60 -2.05 -14.14 12.36
CA LEU A 60 -1.43 -14.32 11.05
C LEU A 60 -0.26 -13.33 10.86
N SER A 61 0.37 -12.92 11.97
CA SER A 61 1.43 -11.91 11.99
C SER A 61 2.78 -12.41 11.43
N ASP A 62 2.94 -13.73 11.30
CA ASP A 62 4.12 -14.37 10.73
C ASP A 62 4.29 -14.12 9.21
N GLY A 63 3.29 -13.49 8.58
CA GLY A 63 3.31 -13.13 7.16
C GLY A 63 2.96 -14.29 6.24
N LEU A 64 2.40 -15.39 6.74
CA LEU A 64 2.00 -16.54 5.92
C LEU A 64 1.09 -16.10 4.76
N LEU A 65 1.59 -16.30 3.53
CA LEU A 65 0.92 -15.97 2.28
C LEU A 65 0.36 -14.53 2.21
N ALA A 66 0.86 -13.61 3.05
CA ALA A 66 0.31 -12.26 3.19
C ALA A 66 -1.21 -12.20 3.47
N ILE A 67 -1.83 -13.28 3.98
CA ILE A 67 -3.30 -13.37 4.10
C ILE A 67 -3.83 -12.30 5.06
N SER A 68 -3.15 -12.08 6.19
CA SER A 68 -3.56 -11.08 7.20
C SER A 68 -3.77 -9.70 6.58
N ARG A 69 -2.73 -9.18 5.90
CA ARG A 69 -2.79 -7.88 5.20
C ARG A 69 -3.79 -7.90 4.05
N SER A 70 -3.87 -9.00 3.31
CA SER A 70 -4.80 -9.13 2.18
C SER A 70 -6.26 -8.98 2.62
N LEU A 71 -6.63 -9.56 3.76
CA LEU A 71 -7.96 -9.40 4.35
C LEU A 71 -8.13 -8.02 4.98
N ALA A 72 -7.14 -7.54 5.74
CA ALA A 72 -7.19 -6.25 6.41
C ALA A 72 -7.42 -5.08 5.42
N PHE A 73 -6.79 -5.12 4.25
CA PHE A 73 -6.91 -4.07 3.23
C PHE A 73 -7.98 -4.33 2.14
N LEU A 74 -8.70 -5.46 2.20
CA LEU A 74 -9.78 -5.78 1.25
C LEU A 74 -10.85 -4.68 1.10
N PRO A 75 -11.29 -3.97 2.17
CA PRO A 75 -12.24 -2.88 2.06
C PRO A 75 -11.78 -1.76 1.12
N TRP A 76 -10.47 -1.48 1.05
CA TRP A 76 -9.93 -0.43 0.20
C TRP A 76 -9.91 -0.82 -1.26
N PHE A 77 -9.58 -2.08 -1.54
CA PHE A 77 -9.72 -2.63 -2.88
C PHE A 77 -11.19 -2.61 -3.33
N ALA A 78 -12.11 -3.08 -2.47
CA ALA A 78 -13.54 -3.05 -2.75
C ALA A 78 -14.05 -1.62 -2.96
N ALA A 79 -13.61 -0.65 -2.14
CA ALA A 79 -13.94 0.76 -2.30
C ALA A 79 -13.50 1.29 -3.67
N GLY A 80 -12.28 0.98 -4.10
CA GLY A 80 -11.79 1.32 -5.44
C GLY A 80 -12.60 0.67 -6.56
N LEU A 81 -12.95 -0.62 -6.40
CA LEU A 81 -13.75 -1.38 -7.36
C LEU A 81 -15.16 -0.79 -7.55
N TYR A 82 -15.78 -0.31 -6.47
CA TYR A 82 -17.13 0.26 -6.52
C TYR A 82 -17.16 1.77 -6.70
N CYS A 83 -16.02 2.46 -6.69
CA CYS A 83 -15.97 3.92 -6.83
C CYS A 83 -16.08 4.31 -8.31
N PRO A 84 -17.19 4.92 -8.74
CA PRO A 84 -17.33 5.41 -10.10
C PRO A 84 -16.41 6.62 -10.34
N VAL A 85 -15.87 6.72 -11.56
CA VAL A 85 -14.92 7.77 -11.95
C VAL A 85 -15.54 9.16 -11.77
N GLU A 86 -16.84 9.29 -12.02
CA GLU A 86 -17.61 10.53 -11.90
C GLU A 86 -17.54 11.11 -10.48
N ARG A 87 -17.58 10.26 -9.44
CA ARG A 87 -17.45 10.72 -8.05
C ARG A 87 -16.06 11.27 -7.76
N VAL A 88 -15.04 10.66 -8.34
CA VAL A 88 -13.66 11.16 -8.22
C VAL A 88 -13.52 12.51 -8.92
N VAL A 89 -14.11 12.67 -10.11
CA VAL A 89 -14.12 13.96 -10.84
C VAL A 89 -14.82 15.04 -10.02
N VAL A 90 -16.01 14.77 -9.47
CA VAL A 90 -16.75 15.70 -8.62
C VAL A 90 -15.94 16.12 -7.39
N LEU A 91 -15.27 15.16 -6.71
CA LEU A 91 -14.40 15.47 -5.59
C LEU A 91 -13.26 16.42 -6.01
N LYS A 92 -12.62 16.13 -7.16
CA LYS A 92 -11.49 16.90 -7.68
C LYS A 92 -11.87 18.31 -8.14
N GLU A 93 -13.05 18.49 -8.69
CA GLU A 93 -13.52 19.78 -9.20
C GLU A 93 -14.26 20.60 -8.14
N SER A 94 -14.59 20.00 -6.99
CA SER A 94 -15.25 20.68 -5.90
C SER A 94 -14.49 21.94 -5.46
N ARG A 95 -15.20 23.07 -5.52
CA ARG A 95 -14.78 24.39 -5.01
C ARG A 95 -15.32 24.69 -3.61
N SER A 96 -15.98 23.71 -2.98
CA SER A 96 -16.56 23.88 -1.66
C SER A 96 -15.50 24.29 -0.63
N ARG A 97 -15.81 25.35 0.14
CA ARG A 97 -14.97 25.78 1.28
C ARG A 97 -14.79 24.64 2.30
N ALA A 98 -15.81 23.82 2.50
CA ALA A 98 -15.75 22.68 3.40
C ALA A 98 -14.76 21.61 2.91
N VAL A 99 -14.75 21.30 1.60
CA VAL A 99 -13.79 20.34 1.02
C VAL A 99 -12.36 20.84 1.13
N ARG A 100 -12.13 22.15 0.89
CA ARG A 100 -10.81 22.76 1.07
C ARG A 100 -10.35 22.74 2.52
N ALA A 101 -11.24 23.05 3.46
CA ALA A 101 -10.96 22.99 4.89
C ALA A 101 -10.65 21.55 5.34
N ALA A 102 -11.43 20.57 4.89
CA ALA A 102 -11.19 19.15 5.18
C ALA A 102 -9.83 18.67 4.63
N LEU A 103 -9.46 19.10 3.41
CA LEU A 103 -8.14 18.81 2.85
C LEU A 103 -7.01 19.43 3.68
N ALA A 104 -7.15 20.72 4.06
CA ALA A 104 -6.17 21.38 4.89
C ALA A 104 -6.03 20.70 6.27
N ALA A 105 -7.14 20.31 6.88
CA ALA A 105 -7.15 19.54 8.13
C ALA A 105 -6.47 18.18 7.97
N ALA A 106 -6.71 17.47 6.87
CA ALA A 106 -6.05 16.19 6.58
C ALA A 106 -4.52 16.35 6.44
N VAL A 107 -4.06 17.38 5.74
CA VAL A 107 -2.62 17.70 5.59
C VAL A 107 -2.01 18.09 6.94
N ALA A 108 -2.70 18.93 7.72
CA ALA A 108 -2.25 19.32 9.05
C ALA A 108 -2.16 18.13 10.01
N LEU A 109 -3.15 17.24 9.98
CA LEU A 109 -3.16 16.01 10.77
C LEU A 109 -2.00 15.09 10.37
N ALA A 110 -1.75 14.91 9.07
CA ALA A 110 -0.61 14.11 8.59
C ALA A 110 0.73 14.70 9.05
N ALA A 111 0.89 16.04 8.97
CA ALA A 111 2.08 16.73 9.45
C ALA A 111 2.24 16.60 10.98
N ALA A 112 1.16 16.69 11.75
CA ALA A 112 1.19 16.51 13.20
C ALA A 112 1.60 15.09 13.61
N ILE A 113 1.05 14.06 12.95
CA ILE A 113 1.45 12.65 13.19
C ILE A 113 2.93 12.46 12.85
N ALA A 114 3.40 13.00 11.72
CA ALA A 114 4.79 12.90 11.32
C ALA A 114 5.72 13.63 12.31
N LEU A 115 5.38 14.84 12.73
CA LEU A 115 6.15 15.61 13.71
C LEU A 115 6.22 14.89 15.06
N ALA A 116 5.09 14.35 15.54
CA ALA A 116 5.07 13.58 16.78
C ALA A 116 6.01 12.37 16.71
N ARG A 117 6.06 11.66 15.57
CA ARG A 117 6.98 10.54 15.35
C ARG A 117 8.45 10.92 15.26
N VAL A 118 8.76 12.12 14.82
CA VAL A 118 10.12 12.66 14.79
C VAL A 118 10.58 13.05 16.20
N LEU A 119 9.67 13.57 17.03
CA LEU A 119 9.96 13.98 18.40
C LEU A 119 10.01 12.80 19.38
N ASP A 120 9.15 11.80 19.17
CA ASP A 120 9.09 10.57 19.96
C ASP A 120 8.86 9.37 19.03
N GLU A 121 9.82 8.45 19.03
CA GLU A 121 9.77 7.30 18.14
C GLU A 121 8.65 6.29 18.45
N HIS A 122 8.03 6.40 19.63
CA HIS A 122 6.92 5.56 20.09
C HIS A 122 5.57 6.26 20.04
N ALA A 123 5.53 7.52 19.60
CA ALA A 123 4.29 8.26 19.46
C ALA A 123 3.30 7.48 18.57
N TYR A 124 2.06 7.29 19.01
CA TYR A 124 1.03 6.60 18.23
C TYR A 124 1.35 5.14 17.82
N ASP A 125 2.18 4.41 18.57
CA ASP A 125 2.48 2.99 18.25
C ASP A 125 1.20 2.16 18.07
N TRP A 126 0.20 2.32 18.93
CA TRP A 126 -1.11 1.67 18.81
C TRP A 126 -1.76 1.87 17.42
N PHE A 127 -1.62 3.07 16.83
CA PHE A 127 -2.18 3.42 15.53
C PHE A 127 -1.43 2.74 14.40
N PHE A 128 -0.09 2.74 14.45
CA PHE A 128 0.73 2.08 13.43
C PHE A 128 0.48 0.58 13.39
N GLN A 129 0.30 -0.08 14.54
CA GLN A 129 -0.07 -1.50 14.61
C GLN A 129 -1.37 -1.79 13.84
N MET A 130 -2.36 -0.91 13.95
CA MET A 130 -3.64 -1.02 13.21
C MET A 130 -3.49 -0.75 11.72
N VAL A 131 -2.62 0.19 11.34
CA VAL A 131 -2.39 0.59 9.94
C VAL A 131 -1.60 -0.46 9.16
N TYR A 132 -0.70 -1.22 9.79
CA TYR A 132 0.07 -2.28 9.10
C TYR A 132 -0.78 -3.48 8.66
N GLY A 133 -1.89 -3.74 9.35
CA GLY A 133 -2.90 -4.73 8.96
C GLY A 133 -2.47 -6.20 9.11
N ASP A 134 -1.38 -6.48 9.82
CA ASP A 134 -0.88 -7.82 10.11
C ASP A 134 -0.86 -8.19 11.60
N ASN A 135 -1.15 -7.22 12.48
CA ASN A 135 -1.12 -7.43 13.93
C ASN A 135 -2.46 -7.95 14.44
N PRO A 136 -2.48 -9.03 15.25
CA PRO A 136 -3.68 -9.52 15.89
C PRO A 136 -4.14 -8.58 17.00
N TYR A 137 -5.43 -8.63 17.33
CA TYR A 137 -5.99 -7.95 18.50
C TYR A 137 -5.51 -8.63 19.77
N ARG A 138 -5.07 -7.81 20.73
CA ARG A 138 -4.58 -8.23 22.05
C ARG A 138 -5.35 -7.57 23.19
N ALA A 139 -5.98 -6.43 22.94
CA ALA A 139 -6.69 -5.62 23.92
C ALA A 139 -8.07 -5.22 23.40
N LEU A 140 -9.02 -6.17 23.40
CA LEU A 140 -10.42 -5.87 23.10
C LEU A 140 -11.09 -5.13 24.27
N PRO A 141 -11.98 -4.15 24.02
CA PRO A 141 -12.47 -3.67 22.72
C PRO A 141 -11.62 -2.53 22.11
N LEU A 142 -10.55 -2.11 22.77
CA LEU A 142 -9.74 -0.95 22.37
C LEU A 142 -9.13 -1.12 20.97
N ASP A 143 -8.68 -2.32 20.61
CA ASP A 143 -8.12 -2.56 19.27
C ASP A 143 -9.16 -2.42 18.15
N LEU A 144 -10.41 -2.81 18.40
CA LEU A 144 -11.51 -2.62 17.43
C LEU A 144 -11.81 -1.14 17.24
N LEU A 145 -11.81 -0.38 18.33
CA LEU A 145 -11.94 1.08 18.29
C LEU A 145 -10.74 1.71 17.55
N GLY A 146 -9.53 1.27 17.85
CA GLY A 146 -8.31 1.72 17.18
C GLY A 146 -8.35 1.46 15.68
N LYS A 147 -8.81 0.27 15.26
CA LYS A 147 -9.01 -0.05 13.84
C LYS A 147 -10.09 0.80 13.18
N ALA A 148 -11.18 1.10 13.89
CA ALA A 148 -12.21 2.01 13.39
C ALA A 148 -11.67 3.42 13.18
N VAL A 149 -10.89 3.94 14.13
CA VAL A 149 -10.20 5.23 14.02
C VAL A 149 -9.21 5.21 12.85
N ALA A 150 -8.38 4.17 12.73
CA ALA A 150 -7.44 4.02 11.62
C ALA A 150 -8.15 3.97 10.26
N THR A 151 -9.29 3.29 10.18
CA THR A 151 -10.14 3.24 8.97
C THR A 151 -10.71 4.61 8.64
N ALA A 152 -11.20 5.37 9.62
CA ALA A 152 -11.70 6.73 9.41
C ALA A 152 -10.58 7.66 8.90
N ILE A 153 -9.39 7.61 9.50
CA ILE A 153 -8.22 8.38 9.07
C ILE A 153 -7.83 8.01 7.64
N ALA A 154 -7.78 6.71 7.33
CA ALA A 154 -7.45 6.23 5.99
C ALA A 154 -8.46 6.69 4.93
N LEU A 155 -9.76 6.76 5.25
CA LEU A 155 -10.78 7.35 4.35
C LEU A 155 -10.51 8.82 4.07
N VAL A 156 -10.25 9.61 5.12
CA VAL A 156 -9.96 11.04 5.00
C VAL A 156 -8.70 11.27 4.17
N PHE A 157 -7.63 10.54 4.45
CA PHE A 157 -6.36 10.65 3.72
C PHE A 157 -6.49 10.16 2.28
N SER A 158 -7.24 9.10 2.02
CA SER A 158 -7.51 8.62 0.66
C SER A 158 -8.26 9.67 -0.16
N ALA A 159 -9.28 10.31 0.41
CA ALA A 159 -10.00 11.40 -0.24
C ALA A 159 -9.11 12.62 -0.50
N ALA A 160 -8.26 12.98 0.48
CA ALA A 160 -7.27 14.05 0.34
C ALA A 160 -6.28 13.77 -0.79
N VAL A 161 -5.74 12.55 -0.86
CA VAL A 161 -4.83 12.12 -1.94
C VAL A 161 -5.54 12.18 -3.29
N LEU A 162 -6.75 11.61 -3.42
CA LEU A 162 -7.52 11.66 -4.67
C LEU A 162 -7.77 13.10 -5.15
N ARG A 163 -7.97 14.03 -4.20
CA ARG A 163 -8.16 15.46 -4.49
C ARG A 163 -6.87 16.15 -4.96
N LEU A 164 -5.73 15.77 -4.42
CA LEU A 164 -4.41 16.35 -4.71
C LEU A 164 -3.76 15.77 -5.98
N VAL A 165 -4.10 14.53 -6.34
CA VAL A 165 -3.54 13.88 -7.53
C VAL A 165 -3.82 14.72 -8.78
N PRO A 166 -2.80 15.07 -9.59
CA PRO A 166 -3.00 15.85 -10.80
C PRO A 166 -3.98 15.19 -11.78
N SER A 167 -4.86 15.98 -12.41
CA SER A 167 -5.75 15.48 -13.48
C SER A 167 -5.12 15.55 -14.87
N ARG A 168 -4.14 16.44 -15.07
CA ARG A 168 -3.44 16.60 -16.33
C ARG A 168 -2.10 15.88 -16.29
N ARG A 169 -1.66 15.40 -17.45
CA ARG A 169 -0.35 14.76 -17.60
C ARG A 169 0.75 15.72 -17.12
N SER A 170 1.57 15.23 -16.20
CA SER A 170 2.71 15.96 -15.63
C SER A 170 3.85 15.00 -15.35
N ARG A 171 5.01 15.52 -14.91
CA ARG A 171 6.13 14.66 -14.50
C ARG A 171 5.72 13.69 -13.37
N LEU A 172 4.85 14.14 -12.46
CA LEU A 172 4.34 13.31 -11.36
C LEU A 172 3.43 12.19 -11.87
N THR A 173 2.56 12.45 -12.85
CA THR A 173 1.69 11.40 -13.40
C THR A 173 2.49 10.37 -14.20
N VAL A 174 3.52 10.80 -14.94
CA VAL A 174 4.45 9.89 -15.64
C VAL A 174 5.19 9.00 -14.65
N LEU A 175 5.58 9.52 -13.49
CA LEU A 175 6.17 8.71 -12.43
C LEU A 175 5.14 7.72 -11.85
N GLY A 176 3.90 8.18 -11.65
CA GLY A 176 2.75 7.37 -11.23
C GLY A 176 2.48 6.16 -12.13
N GLU A 177 2.48 6.36 -13.45
CA GLU A 177 2.33 5.30 -14.47
C GLU A 177 3.42 4.22 -14.38
N ARG A 178 4.57 4.55 -13.79
CA ARG A 178 5.76 3.69 -13.67
C ARG A 178 5.94 3.07 -12.29
N THR A 179 5.01 3.32 -11.36
CA THR A 179 5.09 2.89 -9.95
C THR A 179 5.32 1.40 -9.78
N LEU A 180 4.68 0.52 -10.56
CA LEU A 180 4.90 -0.93 -10.44
C LEU A 180 6.34 -1.32 -10.79
N GLY A 181 6.90 -0.74 -11.85
CA GLY A 181 8.30 -0.99 -12.23
C GLY A 181 9.27 -0.45 -11.19
N ILE A 182 9.01 0.76 -10.66
CA ILE A 182 9.79 1.35 -9.56
C ILE A 182 9.67 0.48 -8.31
N TYR A 183 8.48 0.00 -7.98
CA TYR A 183 8.21 -0.86 -6.84
C TYR A 183 9.03 -2.16 -6.89
N VAL A 184 9.07 -2.85 -8.04
CA VAL A 184 9.89 -4.06 -8.18
C VAL A 184 11.38 -3.70 -8.17
N GLY A 185 11.78 -2.69 -8.95
CA GLY A 185 13.18 -2.30 -9.14
C GLY A 185 13.84 -1.82 -7.85
N HIS A 186 13.23 -0.87 -7.13
CA HIS A 186 13.80 -0.33 -5.89
C HIS A 186 13.97 -1.43 -4.84
N ARG A 187 13.09 -2.44 -4.81
CA ARG A 187 13.18 -3.53 -3.85
C ARG A 187 14.39 -4.41 -4.09
N LEU A 188 14.71 -4.67 -5.35
CA LEU A 188 15.92 -5.40 -5.74
C LEU A 188 17.19 -4.60 -5.40
N VAL A 189 17.20 -3.29 -5.70
CA VAL A 189 18.31 -2.40 -5.36
C VAL A 189 18.51 -2.33 -3.85
N ARG A 190 17.44 -2.14 -3.06
CA ARG A 190 17.50 -2.14 -1.59
C ARG A 190 18.04 -3.47 -1.07
N ALA A 191 17.56 -4.60 -1.60
CA ALA A 191 18.07 -5.92 -1.18
C ALA A 191 19.56 -6.07 -1.49
N TRP A 192 20.02 -5.61 -2.66
CA TRP A 192 21.44 -5.61 -2.99
C TRP A 192 22.24 -4.74 -2.03
N LEU A 193 21.80 -3.51 -1.75
CA LEU A 193 22.45 -2.62 -0.78
C LEU A 193 22.51 -3.25 0.61
N THR A 194 21.43 -3.88 1.08
CA THR A 194 21.37 -4.51 2.41
C THR A 194 22.29 -5.73 2.52
N PHE A 195 22.32 -6.59 1.49
CA PHE A 195 22.99 -7.90 1.62
C PHE A 195 24.37 -7.98 0.97
N ARG A 196 24.76 -6.98 0.16
CA ARG A 196 26.02 -6.98 -0.59
C ARG A 196 26.91 -5.79 -0.28
N THR A 197 26.46 -4.85 0.55
CA THR A 197 27.23 -3.67 0.92
C THR A 197 27.08 -3.39 2.42
N PRO A 198 28.08 -2.76 3.08
CA PRO A 198 27.97 -2.33 4.46
C PRO A 198 27.26 -0.98 4.60
N LEU A 199 26.50 -0.52 3.58
CA LEU A 199 25.94 0.83 3.53
C LEU A 199 25.12 1.14 4.78
N TYR A 200 24.15 0.29 5.13
CA TYR A 200 23.26 0.54 6.27
C TYR A 200 23.92 0.41 7.64
N GLU A 201 25.16 -0.09 7.69
CA GLU A 201 25.94 -0.21 8.93
C GLU A 201 26.87 1.01 9.15
N GLN A 202 26.94 1.92 8.18
CA GLN A 202 27.80 3.10 8.29
C GLN A 202 27.29 4.06 9.38
N PRO A 203 28.18 4.58 10.26
CA PRO A 203 27.78 5.47 11.35
C PRO A 203 27.01 6.71 10.90
N VAL A 204 27.36 7.29 9.75
CA VAL A 204 26.66 8.47 9.18
C VAL A 204 25.20 8.19 8.83
N LEU A 205 24.86 6.94 8.52
CA LEU A 205 23.48 6.52 8.22
C LEU A 205 22.66 6.24 9.48
N LEU A 206 23.31 6.06 10.62
CA LEU A 206 22.66 5.92 11.92
C LEU A 206 22.38 7.27 12.58
N ASP A 207 23.00 8.34 12.10
CA ASP A 207 22.67 9.71 12.52
C ASP A 207 21.24 10.07 12.08
N PRO A 208 20.37 10.55 12.98
CA PRO A 208 18.96 10.82 12.66
C PRO A 208 18.76 11.84 11.53
N LEU A 209 19.57 12.88 11.47
CA LEU A 209 19.43 13.94 10.47
C LEU A 209 20.12 13.53 9.17
N TRP A 210 21.41 13.24 9.24
CA TRP A 210 22.22 12.92 8.06
C TRP A 210 21.80 11.61 7.43
N GLY A 211 21.52 10.59 8.23
CA GLY A 211 21.01 9.31 7.75
C GLY A 211 19.68 9.48 7.02
N THR A 212 18.74 10.25 7.57
CA THR A 212 17.46 10.55 6.90
C THR A 212 17.68 11.28 5.58
N LEU A 213 18.51 12.34 5.55
CA LEU A 213 18.78 13.09 4.33
C LEU A 213 19.45 12.23 3.24
N ILE A 214 20.42 11.39 3.62
CA ILE A 214 21.09 10.47 2.70
C ILE A 214 20.10 9.44 2.16
N VAL A 215 19.27 8.83 3.02
CA VAL A 215 18.26 7.85 2.59
C VAL A 215 17.22 8.48 1.66
N LEU A 216 16.78 9.71 1.93
CA LEU A 216 15.86 10.44 1.05
C LEU A 216 16.50 10.74 -0.32
N GLY A 217 17.75 11.21 -0.33
CA GLY A 217 18.51 11.45 -1.56
C GLY A 217 18.69 10.18 -2.37
N LEU A 218 19.13 9.10 -1.72
CA LEU A 218 19.29 7.78 -2.35
C LEU A 218 17.96 7.24 -2.88
N SER A 219 16.87 7.42 -2.14
CA SER A 219 15.53 7.03 -2.59
C SER A 219 15.11 7.80 -3.84
N ALA A 220 15.36 9.11 -3.90
CA ALA A 220 15.08 9.92 -5.09
C ALA A 220 15.90 9.45 -6.30
N VAL A 221 17.19 9.13 -6.12
CA VAL A 221 18.06 8.58 -7.17
C VAL A 221 17.55 7.22 -7.65
N ILE A 222 17.21 6.31 -6.75
CA ILE A 222 16.68 4.99 -7.09
C ILE A 222 15.34 5.12 -7.84
N VAL A 223 14.45 5.99 -7.38
CA VAL A 223 13.17 6.25 -8.06
C VAL A 223 13.42 6.77 -9.48
N ALA A 224 14.34 7.73 -9.66
CA ALA A 224 14.69 8.26 -10.97
C ALA A 224 15.27 7.16 -11.87
N ALA A 225 16.22 6.36 -11.37
CA ALA A 225 16.85 5.26 -12.11
C ALA A 225 15.85 4.15 -12.47
N CYS A 226 14.98 3.74 -11.55
CA CYS A 226 13.96 2.73 -11.81
C CYS A 226 12.78 3.27 -12.64
N SER A 227 12.64 4.58 -12.79
CA SER A 227 11.64 5.19 -13.66
C SER A 227 12.03 5.17 -15.15
N VAL A 228 13.21 4.65 -15.52
CA VAL A 228 13.67 4.62 -16.92
C VAL A 228 12.69 3.82 -17.80
N PRO A 229 12.27 4.36 -18.98
CA PRO A 229 11.27 3.72 -19.83
C PRO A 229 11.57 2.26 -20.17
N ALA A 230 12.83 1.91 -20.40
CA ALA A 230 13.25 0.55 -20.74
C ALA A 230 12.85 -0.50 -19.70
N LEU A 231 13.08 -0.21 -18.41
CA LEU A 231 12.73 -1.11 -17.31
C LEU A 231 11.20 -1.31 -17.22
N THR A 232 10.45 -0.21 -17.36
CA THR A 232 8.99 -0.23 -17.28
C THR A 232 8.34 -0.89 -18.50
N ALA A 233 8.90 -0.69 -19.69
CA ALA A 233 8.41 -1.28 -20.93
C ALA A 233 8.58 -2.81 -20.93
N GLY A 234 9.69 -3.32 -20.40
CA GLY A 234 9.93 -4.76 -20.26
C GLY A 234 8.87 -5.44 -19.37
N LEU A 235 8.64 -4.91 -18.17
CA LEU A 235 7.62 -5.42 -17.24
C LEU A 235 6.21 -5.29 -17.82
N ASN A 236 5.88 -4.13 -18.39
CA ASN A 236 4.57 -3.91 -19.02
C ASN A 236 4.31 -4.87 -20.18
N ARG A 237 5.33 -5.27 -20.94
CA ARG A 237 5.19 -6.27 -22.01
C ARG A 237 4.79 -7.64 -21.48
N ILE A 238 5.31 -8.04 -20.31
CA ILE A 238 4.94 -9.30 -19.65
C ILE A 238 3.49 -9.22 -19.14
N LEU A 239 3.13 -8.12 -18.48
CA LEU A 239 1.80 -7.94 -17.89
C LEU A 239 0.68 -7.77 -18.93
N ARG A 240 0.99 -7.21 -20.10
CA ARG A 240 0.03 -7.05 -21.21
C ARG A 240 -0.20 -8.32 -22.02
N ARG A 241 0.53 -9.41 -21.76
CA ARG A 241 0.19 -10.70 -22.36
C ARG A 241 -1.23 -11.04 -21.93
N ARG A 242 -2.12 -11.28 -22.88
CA ARG A 242 -3.50 -11.69 -22.59
C ARG A 242 -3.46 -13.08 -21.95
N TRP A 243 -3.83 -13.18 -20.68
CA TRP A 243 -3.89 -14.44 -19.93
C TRP A 243 -5.30 -15.08 -19.94
N LEU A 244 -6.32 -14.35 -20.41
CA LEU A 244 -7.69 -14.84 -20.54
C LEU A 244 -8.00 -15.11 -22.03
N PRO A 245 -8.50 -16.30 -22.39
CA PRO A 245 -9.10 -16.53 -23.70
C PRO A 245 -10.30 -15.60 -23.89
N GLU A 246 -10.59 -15.20 -25.14
CA GLU A 246 -11.76 -14.37 -25.44
C GLU A 246 -13.05 -15.11 -25.03
N GLY A 247 -13.64 -14.69 -23.91
CA GLY A 247 -14.99 -15.08 -23.53
C GLY A 247 -15.97 -14.39 -24.48
N GLY A 248 -16.47 -15.16 -25.45
CA GLY A 248 -17.37 -14.78 -26.53
C GLY A 248 -18.30 -13.60 -26.25
N ALA A 249 -17.96 -12.46 -26.86
CA ALA A 249 -18.96 -11.47 -27.23
C ALA A 249 -19.74 -12.05 -28.43
N GLY A 250 -21.00 -12.43 -28.18
CA GLY A 250 -21.97 -12.70 -29.23
C GLY A 250 -22.37 -14.17 -29.36
N ARG A 251 -23.56 -14.50 -28.82
CA ARG A 251 -24.58 -15.37 -29.43
C ARG A 251 -25.84 -15.33 -28.56
N GLY A 252 -26.93 -14.80 -29.12
CA GLY A 252 -28.30 -14.91 -28.60
C GLY A 252 -28.79 -13.67 -27.86
#